data_AF-A0A804KLY9-F1
#
_entry.id   AF-A0A804KLY9-F1
#
_cell.length_a   1.000
_cell.length_b   1.000
_cell.length_c   1.000
_cell.angle_alpha   90.00
_cell.angle_beta   90.00
_cell.angle_gamma   90.00
#
_symmetry.space_group_name_H-M   'P 1'
#
loop_
_entity.id
_entity.type
_entity.pdbx_description
1 polymer ?
#
loop_
_entity_poly.entity_id
_entity_poly.type
_entity_poly.pdbx_seq_one_letter_code
_entity_poly.pdbx_strand_id
1 'polypeptide(L)'
;GYQFWTKANDKGIFTITHVRTGDYNLYAWVPGFIGDYKLDMTITISSGSQINLGDLVYKPPRDGPTLWEIGIPDRSAAEFFVPDPNPIYVNKLYVNHPDRFRQYGLWERYADLYPDSDLIYSVGASDYRKDWFFAHVTRKIGENSYQATTWQIKFQVDSVNQTGAYKLRVALASATISELQVRFNDATINPPHFTTGLIGRDNSIARHGIHGLYWLFNIDVQSAWLIQGDNTIYLTQTKSTSPFHGIMYDYIRMEGPPGQ
;
A
#
# COMPACT_ATOMS: atom_id res chain seq x y z
N GLY A 1 -4.85 -6.99 27.02
CA GLY A 1 -5.11 -8.25 26.29
C GLY A 1 -3.79 -8.86 25.87
N TYR A 2 -3.75 -10.17 25.60
CA TYR A 2 -2.58 -10.87 25.07
C TYR A 2 -2.74 -11.11 23.57
N GLN A 3 -1.64 -11.16 22.85
CA GLN A 3 -1.60 -11.54 21.43
C GLN A 3 -0.64 -12.71 21.27
N PHE A 4 -1.04 -13.67 20.44
CA PHE A 4 -0.25 -14.84 20.08
C PHE A 4 -0.32 -14.99 18.57
N TRP A 5 0.78 -15.38 17.94
CA TRP A 5 0.85 -15.53 16.49
C TRP A 5 1.76 -16.70 16.13
N THR A 6 1.55 -17.23 14.94
CA THR A 6 2.38 -18.25 14.33
C THR A 6 2.33 -18.08 12.81
N LYS A 7 3.30 -18.62 12.09
CA LYS A 7 3.26 -18.71 10.64
C LYS A 7 2.74 -20.08 10.25
N ALA A 8 1.72 -20.13 9.40
CA ALA A 8 1.30 -21.38 8.79
C ALA A 8 2.41 -21.93 7.88
N ASN A 9 2.45 -23.26 7.74
CA ASN A 9 3.35 -23.88 6.77
C ASN A 9 2.85 -23.67 5.32
N ASP A 10 3.58 -24.22 4.36
CA ASP A 10 3.27 -24.20 2.92
C ASP A 10 1.91 -24.82 2.57
N LYS A 11 1.37 -25.69 3.43
CA LYS A 11 0.04 -26.31 3.30
C LYS A 11 -1.06 -25.53 4.04
N GLY A 12 -0.76 -24.37 4.61
CA GLY A 12 -1.72 -23.57 5.38
C GLY A 12 -2.02 -24.11 6.79
N ILE A 13 -1.28 -25.13 7.27
CA ILE A 13 -1.48 -25.72 8.60
C ILE A 13 -0.74 -24.87 9.63
N PHE A 14 -1.41 -24.55 10.73
CA PHE A 14 -0.83 -23.78 11.84
C PHE A 14 -1.23 -24.37 13.20
N THR A 15 -0.44 -24.05 14.22
CA THR A 15 -0.74 -24.37 15.62
C THR A 15 -0.21 -23.26 16.51
N ILE A 16 -1.05 -22.76 17.43
CA ILE A 16 -0.65 -21.78 18.43
C ILE A 16 -0.70 -22.46 19.79
N THR A 17 0.46 -22.65 20.41
CA THR A 17 0.59 -23.34 21.70
C THR A 17 0.71 -22.33 22.84
N HIS A 18 0.41 -22.77 24.07
CA HIS A 18 0.61 -21.99 25.29
C HIS A 18 -0.17 -20.66 25.33
N VAL A 19 -1.34 -20.63 24.70
CA VAL A 19 -2.27 -19.51 24.76
C VAL A 19 -2.86 -19.42 26.17
N ARG A 20 -2.85 -18.24 26.77
CA ARG A 20 -3.42 -18.01 28.10
C ARG A 20 -4.94 -18.13 28.06
N THR A 21 -5.56 -18.60 29.15
CA THR A 21 -7.01 -18.62 29.32
C THR A 21 -7.63 -17.24 29.01
N GLY A 22 -8.72 -17.23 28.26
CA GLY A 22 -9.45 -16.01 27.90
C GLY A 22 -10.16 -16.12 26.56
N ASP A 23 -10.83 -15.03 26.18
CA ASP A 23 -11.55 -14.91 24.91
C ASP A 23 -10.69 -14.20 23.86
N TYR A 24 -10.60 -14.80 22.68
CA TYR A 24 -9.76 -14.33 21.58
C TYR A 24 -10.53 -14.24 20.27
N ASN A 25 -10.08 -13.34 19.42
CA ASN A 25 -10.42 -13.33 17.99
C ASN A 25 -9.25 -13.94 17.21
N LEU A 26 -9.56 -14.64 16.12
CA LEU A 26 -8.53 -15.10 15.18
C LEU A 26 -8.51 -14.21 13.94
N TYR A 27 -7.32 -13.71 13.63
CA TYR A 27 -7.03 -13.03 12.37
C TYR A 27 -5.96 -13.79 11.61
N ALA A 28 -6.05 -13.77 10.29
CA ALA A 28 -5.05 -14.33 9.40
C ALA A 28 -4.92 -13.48 8.14
N TRP A 29 -3.78 -13.59 7.48
CA TRP A 29 -3.54 -13.01 6.18
C TRP A 29 -2.50 -13.85 5.45
N VAL A 30 -2.47 -13.73 4.12
CA VAL A 30 -1.62 -14.57 3.27
C VAL A 30 -0.86 -13.65 2.32
N PRO A 31 0.49 -13.66 2.32
CA PRO A 31 1.27 -12.96 1.32
C PRO A 31 0.84 -13.35 -0.11
N GLY A 32 0.76 -12.37 -1.01
CA GLY A 32 0.23 -12.56 -2.36
C GLY A 32 -1.27 -12.30 -2.48
N PHE A 33 -1.96 -11.95 -1.38
CA PHE A 33 -3.36 -11.55 -1.41
C PHE A 33 -3.63 -10.35 -0.48
N ILE A 34 -4.39 -9.36 -1.00
CA ILE A 34 -4.88 -8.24 -0.19
C ILE A 34 -5.93 -8.68 0.83
N GLY A 35 -6.08 -7.90 1.90
CA GLY A 35 -7.14 -8.04 2.91
C GLY A 35 -6.77 -8.93 4.11
N ASP A 36 -7.69 -8.99 5.07
CA ASP A 36 -7.57 -9.75 6.30
C ASP A 36 -8.69 -10.79 6.40
N TYR A 37 -8.33 -12.01 6.80
CA TYR A 37 -9.28 -12.95 7.36
C TYR A 37 -9.52 -12.59 8.82
N LYS A 38 -10.80 -12.49 9.19
CA LYS A 38 -11.24 -12.47 10.59
C LYS A 38 -12.25 -13.61 10.76
N LEU A 39 -11.99 -14.46 11.74
CA LEU A 39 -12.96 -15.46 12.15
C LEU A 39 -14.14 -14.76 12.84
N ASP A 40 -15.35 -14.98 12.34
CA ASP A 40 -16.59 -14.37 12.87
C ASP A 40 -17.15 -15.13 14.10
N MET A 41 -16.26 -15.61 14.96
CA MET A 41 -16.60 -16.20 16.24
C MET A 41 -15.50 -15.93 17.26
N THR A 42 -15.90 -15.81 18.53
CA THR A 42 -14.99 -15.72 19.65
C THR A 42 -14.49 -17.12 20.01
N ILE A 43 -13.18 -17.25 20.21
CA ILE A 43 -12.53 -18.48 20.67
C ILE A 43 -12.28 -18.36 22.18
N THR A 44 -12.97 -19.14 22.98
CA THR A 44 -12.75 -19.21 24.43
C THR A 44 -11.72 -20.29 24.76
N ILE A 45 -10.55 -19.87 25.23
CA ILE A 45 -9.46 -20.76 25.63
C ILE A 45 -9.58 -21.04 27.14
N SER A 46 -9.64 -22.33 27.49
CA SER A 46 -9.60 -22.82 28.87
C SER A 46 -8.24 -23.48 29.18
N SER A 47 -7.86 -23.53 30.46
CA SER A 47 -6.62 -24.20 30.87
C SER A 47 -6.61 -25.66 30.43
N GLY A 48 -5.51 -26.10 29.80
CA GLY A 48 -5.35 -27.47 29.30
C GLY A 48 -6.22 -27.84 28.10
N SER A 49 -6.98 -26.89 27.52
CA SER A 49 -7.83 -27.16 26.36
C SER A 49 -7.03 -27.27 25.06
N GLN A 50 -7.54 -28.09 24.14
CA GLN A 50 -7.10 -28.15 22.75
C GLN A 50 -8.33 -27.88 21.87
N ILE A 51 -8.25 -26.85 21.04
CA ILE A 51 -9.35 -26.45 20.14
C ILE A 51 -8.91 -26.72 18.71
N ASN A 52 -9.73 -27.46 17.97
CA ASN A 52 -9.57 -27.64 16.53
C ASN A 52 -10.58 -26.75 15.81
N LEU A 53 -10.09 -25.85 14.95
CA LEU A 53 -10.92 -24.91 14.19
C LEU A 53 -11.37 -25.47 12.83
N GLY A 54 -10.90 -26.66 12.45
CA GLY A 54 -11.14 -27.22 11.12
C GLY A 54 -10.51 -26.38 10.01
N ASP A 55 -11.09 -26.47 8.82
CA ASP A 55 -10.62 -25.72 7.65
C ASP A 55 -11.15 -24.29 7.68
N LEU A 56 -10.22 -23.33 7.59
CA LEU A 56 -10.53 -21.91 7.51
C LEU A 56 -10.27 -21.41 6.09
N VAL A 57 -11.30 -20.92 5.42
CA VAL A 57 -11.22 -20.47 4.02
C VAL A 57 -11.18 -18.96 3.95
N TYR A 58 -10.09 -18.40 3.43
CA TYR A 58 -10.00 -16.99 3.07
C TYR A 58 -10.31 -16.79 1.58
N LYS A 59 -11.26 -15.90 1.28
CA LYS A 59 -11.57 -15.46 -0.08
C LYS A 59 -11.11 -14.01 -0.24
N PRO A 60 -9.97 -13.75 -0.88
CA PRO A 60 -9.47 -12.41 -1.09
C PRO A 60 -10.50 -11.54 -1.82
N PRO A 61 -10.66 -10.25 -1.45
CA PRO A 61 -11.58 -9.34 -2.14
C PRO A 61 -11.29 -9.28 -3.65
N ARG A 62 -12.33 -9.51 -4.46
CA ARG A 62 -12.28 -9.40 -5.92
C ARG A 62 -13.70 -9.17 -6.45
N ASP A 63 -13.87 -8.13 -7.26
CA ASP A 63 -15.15 -7.74 -7.87
C ASP A 63 -15.13 -7.96 -9.39
N GLY A 64 -13.94 -8.05 -10.01
CA GLY A 64 -13.82 -8.34 -11.44
C GLY A 64 -12.41 -8.77 -11.89
N PRO A 65 -12.19 -8.85 -13.22
CA PRO A 65 -10.88 -9.15 -13.77
C PRO A 65 -9.89 -8.02 -13.46
N THR A 66 -8.64 -8.39 -13.20
CA THR A 66 -7.56 -7.40 -13.05
C THR A 66 -7.29 -6.74 -14.40
N LEU A 67 -7.38 -5.41 -14.49
CA LEU A 67 -6.91 -4.67 -15.66
C LEU A 67 -5.39 -4.47 -15.58
N TRP A 68 -4.92 -4.07 -14.40
CA TRP A 68 -3.50 -3.93 -14.09
C TRP A 68 -3.28 -3.91 -12.59
N GLU A 69 -2.04 -4.14 -12.18
CA GLU A 69 -1.60 -4.10 -10.80
C GLU A 69 -0.16 -3.57 -10.68
N ILE A 70 0.18 -3.05 -9.51
CA ILE A 70 1.49 -2.47 -9.17
C ILE A 70 1.87 -3.01 -7.78
N GLY A 71 3.05 -3.62 -7.65
CA GLY A 71 3.56 -4.19 -6.40
C GLY A 71 3.16 -5.66 -6.16
N ILE A 72 3.45 -6.15 -4.96
CA ILE A 72 3.13 -7.49 -4.47
C ILE A 72 2.36 -7.34 -3.16
N PRO A 73 1.15 -7.91 -3.01
CA PRO A 73 0.37 -7.73 -1.78
C PRO A 73 0.90 -8.61 -0.64
N ASP A 74 1.99 -8.19 0.00
CA ASP A 74 2.68 -8.88 1.09
C ASP A 74 2.84 -8.02 2.37
N ARG A 75 2.19 -6.85 2.37
CA ARG A 75 2.19 -5.79 3.39
C ARG A 75 3.54 -5.08 3.52
N SER A 76 4.31 -5.05 2.44
CA SER A 76 5.64 -4.45 2.38
C SER A 76 5.74 -3.46 1.23
N ALA A 77 6.67 -2.53 1.36
CA ALA A 77 7.11 -1.67 0.26
C ALA A 77 8.52 -2.05 -0.24
N ALA A 78 9.03 -3.22 0.16
CA ALA A 78 10.43 -3.60 -0.02
C ALA A 78 10.82 -3.90 -1.49
N GLU A 79 9.84 -4.21 -2.34
CA GLU A 79 10.02 -4.51 -3.75
C GLU A 79 10.08 -3.25 -4.63
N PHE A 80 9.64 -2.10 -4.12
CA PHE A 80 9.64 -0.83 -4.83
C PHE A 80 11.03 -0.19 -4.89
N PHE A 81 11.16 0.85 -5.72
CA PHE A 81 12.43 1.51 -5.96
C PHE A 81 12.94 2.27 -4.73
N VAL A 82 14.00 1.74 -4.14
CA VAL A 82 14.79 2.40 -3.09
C VAL A 82 15.98 3.11 -3.75
N PRO A 83 16.11 4.44 -3.68
CA PRO A 83 17.18 5.16 -4.34
C PRO A 83 18.55 4.89 -3.68
N ASP A 84 19.63 5.32 -4.32
CA ASP A 84 20.93 5.34 -3.64
C ASP A 84 20.92 6.41 -2.53
N PRO A 85 21.64 6.21 -1.41
CA PRO A 85 21.76 7.22 -0.37
C PRO A 85 22.59 8.43 -0.81
N ASN A 86 22.45 9.55 -0.10
CA ASN A 86 23.36 10.67 -0.27
C ASN A 86 24.80 10.21 0.07
N PRO A 87 25.79 10.39 -0.83
CA PRO A 87 27.17 9.93 -0.62
C PRO A 87 27.81 10.38 0.70
N ILE A 88 27.39 11.53 1.24
CA ILE A 88 27.92 12.10 2.48
C ILE A 88 27.45 11.33 3.73
N TYR A 89 26.27 10.68 3.66
CA TYR A 89 25.63 10.02 4.80
C TYR A 89 25.56 8.49 4.67
N VAL A 90 26.33 7.91 3.74
CA VAL A 90 26.33 6.46 3.46
C VAL A 90 26.69 5.67 4.70
N ASN A 91 25.77 4.80 5.12
CA ASN A 91 26.10 3.74 6.06
C ASN A 91 26.68 2.55 5.28
N LYS A 92 27.96 2.26 5.51
CA LYS A 92 28.69 1.17 4.84
C LYS A 92 28.09 -0.22 5.09
N LEU A 93 27.34 -0.41 6.18
CA LEU A 93 26.66 -1.67 6.49
C LEU A 93 25.62 -2.06 5.43
N TYR A 94 24.97 -1.06 4.81
CA TYR A 94 23.86 -1.28 3.88
C TYR A 94 24.24 -1.05 2.41
N VAL A 95 25.54 -0.98 2.09
CA VAL A 95 26.02 -0.93 0.70
C VAL A 95 25.92 -2.33 0.11
N ASN A 96 25.31 -2.47 -1.07
CA ASN A 96 25.05 -3.77 -1.73
C ASN A 96 24.31 -4.78 -0.82
N HIS A 97 23.43 -4.29 0.05
CA HIS A 97 22.69 -5.09 1.02
C HIS A 97 21.20 -5.18 0.62
N PRO A 98 20.51 -6.32 0.86
CA PRO A 98 19.07 -6.44 0.59
C PRO A 98 18.25 -5.36 1.31
N ASP A 99 18.61 -5.07 2.56
CA ASP A 99 18.02 -3.97 3.35
C ASP A 99 18.56 -2.57 3.00
N ARG A 100 18.80 -2.26 1.73
CA ARG A 100 19.27 -0.91 1.31
C ARG A 100 18.34 0.22 1.78
N PHE A 101 17.07 -0.08 2.02
CA PHE A 101 16.08 0.85 2.59
C PHE A 101 16.44 1.34 3.99
N ARG A 102 17.41 0.72 4.68
CA ARG A 102 17.88 1.14 6.01
C ARG A 102 18.89 2.29 5.97
N GLN A 103 19.29 2.77 4.79
CA GLN A 103 20.11 3.97 4.67
C GLN A 103 19.35 5.21 5.15
N TYR A 104 20.04 6.08 5.87
CA TYR A 104 19.45 7.33 6.35
C TYR A 104 19.24 8.33 5.20
N GLY A 105 18.16 9.12 5.27
CA GLY A 105 17.91 10.24 4.35
C GLY A 105 17.32 9.85 3.00
N LEU A 106 16.91 8.59 2.80
CA LEU A 106 16.39 8.13 1.51
C LEU A 106 15.11 8.84 1.07
N TRP A 107 14.26 9.28 2.00
CA TRP A 107 13.06 10.06 1.67
C TRP A 107 13.40 11.41 1.04
N GLU A 108 14.50 12.06 1.46
CA GLU A 108 14.92 13.35 0.88
C GLU A 108 15.39 13.21 -0.56
N ARG A 109 15.87 12.02 -0.97
CA ARG A 109 16.28 11.73 -2.35
C ARG A 109 15.14 11.90 -3.35
N TYR A 110 13.88 11.91 -2.89
CA TYR A 110 12.74 12.20 -3.75
C TYR A 110 12.90 13.56 -4.44
N ALA A 111 13.32 14.61 -3.73
CA ALA A 111 13.52 15.93 -4.34
C ALA A 111 14.70 15.99 -5.32
N ASP A 112 15.72 15.14 -5.14
CA ASP A 112 16.84 15.05 -6.08
C ASP A 112 16.43 14.40 -7.41
N LEU A 113 15.56 13.39 -7.34
CA LEU A 113 15.11 12.61 -8.50
C LEU A 113 13.93 13.28 -9.22
N TYR A 114 13.13 14.01 -8.48
CA TYR A 114 11.89 14.66 -8.92
C TYR A 114 11.92 16.16 -8.58
N PRO A 115 12.87 16.94 -9.10
CA PRO A 115 13.02 18.36 -8.71
C PRO A 115 11.82 19.20 -9.15
N ASP A 116 11.38 19.01 -10.40
CA ASP A 116 10.39 19.89 -11.05
C ASP A 116 9.03 19.21 -11.25
N SER A 117 9.00 17.88 -11.32
CA SER A 117 7.79 17.09 -11.58
C SER A 117 7.71 15.87 -10.68
N ASP A 118 6.51 15.39 -10.37
CA ASP A 118 6.32 14.16 -9.59
C ASP A 118 6.36 12.90 -10.45
N LEU A 119 6.41 11.75 -9.76
CA LEU A 119 6.45 10.42 -10.34
C LEU A 119 5.29 10.18 -11.34
N ILE A 120 5.63 9.67 -12.52
CA ILE A 120 4.68 9.21 -13.54
C ILE A 120 4.97 7.74 -13.82
N TYR A 121 4.01 6.88 -13.51
CA TYR A 121 4.06 5.45 -13.78
C TYR A 121 3.14 5.11 -14.96
N SER A 122 3.68 4.48 -16.00
CA SER A 122 2.90 4.09 -17.18
C SER A 122 2.70 2.57 -17.19
N VAL A 123 1.47 2.12 -17.01
CA VAL A 123 1.11 0.69 -17.02
C VAL A 123 1.55 0.05 -18.33
N GLY A 124 2.27 -1.07 -18.24
CA GLY A 124 2.81 -1.80 -19.38
C GLY A 124 4.16 -1.30 -19.89
N ALA A 125 4.67 -0.15 -19.41
CA ALA A 125 5.96 0.40 -19.79
C ALA A 125 6.92 0.58 -18.60
N SER A 126 6.41 1.04 -17.46
CA SER A 126 7.18 1.22 -16.23
C SER A 126 7.36 -0.10 -15.45
N ASP A 127 8.46 -0.22 -14.71
CA ASP A 127 8.78 -1.31 -13.80
C ASP A 127 8.70 -0.80 -12.36
N TYR A 128 7.76 -1.28 -11.55
CA TYR A 128 7.58 -0.80 -10.17
C TYR A 128 8.83 -0.97 -9.29
N ARG A 129 9.76 -1.87 -9.64
CA ARG A 129 11.01 -2.06 -8.89
C ARG A 129 12.01 -0.93 -9.13
N LYS A 130 11.80 -0.11 -10.16
CA LYS A 130 12.72 0.94 -10.64
C LYS A 130 12.06 2.31 -10.73
N ASP A 131 10.80 2.33 -11.12
CA ASP A 131 10.06 3.55 -11.49
C ASP A 131 8.98 3.92 -10.47
N TRP A 132 8.76 3.09 -9.45
CA TRP A 132 7.86 3.39 -8.34
C TRP A 132 8.67 3.62 -7.07
N PHE A 133 8.81 4.88 -6.66
CA PHE A 133 9.60 5.22 -5.48
C PHE A 133 8.98 4.56 -4.23
N PHE A 134 9.81 4.03 -3.33
CA PHE A 134 9.35 3.20 -2.21
C PHE A 134 8.43 3.91 -1.20
N ALA A 135 8.43 5.25 -1.18
CA ALA A 135 7.59 6.05 -0.31
C ALA A 135 7.05 7.31 -1.00
N HIS A 136 5.74 7.48 -1.03
CA HIS A 136 5.06 8.70 -1.47
C HIS A 136 5.18 9.78 -0.42
N VAL A 137 6.25 10.55 -0.54
CA VAL A 137 6.71 11.55 0.42
C VAL A 137 6.57 12.96 -0.13
N THR A 138 6.71 13.93 0.77
CA THR A 138 6.79 15.34 0.42
C THR A 138 8.05 15.65 -0.38
N ARG A 139 8.01 16.71 -1.20
CA ARG A 139 9.20 17.24 -1.86
C ARG A 139 9.75 18.41 -1.05
N LYS A 140 11.03 18.34 -0.67
CA LYS A 140 11.73 19.45 -0.01
C LYS A 140 11.96 20.60 -1.00
N ILE A 141 11.56 21.81 -0.62
CA ILE A 141 11.66 23.02 -1.47
C ILE A 141 12.47 24.15 -0.82
N GLY A 142 13.04 23.90 0.37
CA GLY A 142 13.86 24.85 1.11
C GLY A 142 14.24 24.32 2.48
N GLU A 143 14.82 25.17 3.32
CA GLU A 143 15.09 24.82 4.71
C GLU A 143 13.77 24.59 5.46
N ASN A 144 13.56 23.36 5.94
CA ASN A 144 12.36 22.94 6.67
C ASN A 144 11.03 23.25 5.95
N SER A 145 11.06 23.39 4.63
CA SER A 145 9.88 23.65 3.80
C SER A 145 9.64 22.49 2.84
N TYR A 146 8.41 22.00 2.81
CA TYR A 146 8.02 20.85 2.00
C TYR A 146 6.69 21.10 1.31
N GLN A 147 6.56 20.54 0.11
CA GLN A 147 5.32 20.56 -0.67
C GLN A 147 4.71 19.15 -0.78
N ALA A 148 3.38 19.13 -0.88
CA ALA A 148 2.61 17.96 -1.26
C ALA A 148 3.04 17.46 -2.65
N THR A 149 2.90 16.17 -2.89
CA THR A 149 3.29 15.52 -4.15
C THR A 149 2.08 14.81 -4.75
N THR A 150 2.04 14.75 -6.07
CA THR A 150 0.97 14.10 -6.83
C THR A 150 1.54 13.15 -7.88
N TRP A 151 1.46 11.86 -7.60
CA TRP A 151 1.89 10.82 -8.53
C TRP A 151 0.82 10.53 -9.56
N GLN A 152 1.24 10.10 -10.76
CA GLN A 152 0.35 9.74 -11.85
C GLN A 152 0.50 8.26 -12.19
N ILE A 153 -0.63 7.55 -12.32
CA ILE A 153 -0.69 6.24 -12.97
C ILE A 153 -1.40 6.42 -14.30
N LYS A 154 -0.68 6.22 -15.40
CA LYS A 154 -1.21 6.27 -16.76
C LYS A 154 -1.50 4.87 -17.26
N PHE A 155 -2.68 4.65 -17.82
CA PHE A 155 -3.12 3.33 -18.30
C PHE A 155 -4.13 3.46 -19.45
N GLN A 156 -4.30 2.38 -20.20
CA GLN A 156 -5.25 2.29 -21.30
C GLN A 156 -6.51 1.53 -20.88
N VAL A 157 -7.67 1.96 -21.39
CA VAL A 157 -8.92 1.21 -21.32
C VAL A 157 -9.50 1.07 -22.72
N ASP A 158 -9.46 -0.14 -23.29
CA ASP A 158 -9.88 -0.41 -24.67
C ASP A 158 -11.36 -0.07 -24.92
N SER A 159 -12.22 -0.38 -23.95
CA SER A 159 -13.64 -0.03 -23.98
C SER A 159 -14.15 0.16 -22.55
N VAL A 160 -14.77 1.30 -22.28
CA VAL A 160 -15.39 1.56 -20.99
C VAL A 160 -16.79 0.94 -20.96
N ASN A 161 -17.03 0.04 -20.01
CA ASN A 161 -18.36 -0.48 -19.75
C ASN A 161 -19.17 0.60 -19.01
N GLN A 162 -20.19 1.14 -19.69
CA GLN A 162 -20.99 2.25 -19.17
C GLN A 162 -21.84 1.85 -17.95
N THR A 163 -22.16 0.57 -17.80
CA THR A 163 -23.03 0.04 -16.74
C THR A 163 -22.30 -0.77 -15.67
N GLY A 164 -21.00 -1.04 -15.88
CA GLY A 164 -20.20 -1.90 -15.03
C GLY A 164 -19.51 -1.15 -13.89
N ALA A 165 -19.41 -1.78 -12.73
CA ALA A 165 -18.68 -1.22 -11.58
C ALA A 165 -17.19 -1.54 -11.71
N TYR A 166 -16.36 -0.50 -11.78
CA TYR A 166 -14.91 -0.64 -11.69
C TYR A 166 -14.48 -0.50 -10.22
N LYS A 167 -13.32 -1.07 -9.88
CA LYS A 167 -12.80 -0.98 -8.51
C LYS A 167 -11.31 -0.70 -8.51
N LEU A 168 -10.90 0.34 -7.80
CA LEU A 168 -9.50 0.59 -7.48
C LEU A 168 -9.24 0.15 -6.05
N ARG A 169 -8.31 -0.78 -5.86
CA ARG A 169 -7.86 -1.24 -4.55
C ARG A 169 -6.49 -0.68 -4.27
N VAL A 170 -6.35 -0.02 -3.13
CA VAL A 170 -5.11 0.60 -2.67
C VAL A 170 -4.76 0.02 -1.32
N ALA A 171 -3.72 -0.81 -1.30
CA ALA A 171 -3.12 -1.36 -0.10
C ALA A 171 -1.88 -0.54 0.26
N LEU A 172 -1.78 -0.13 1.53
CA LEU A 172 -0.65 0.62 2.06
C LEU A 172 0.08 -0.25 3.09
N ALA A 173 1.39 -0.39 2.93
CA ALA A 173 2.27 -1.01 3.90
C ALA A 173 2.43 -0.13 5.15
N SER A 174 2.32 1.20 5.00
CA SER A 174 2.50 2.19 6.07
C SER A 174 1.97 3.57 5.67
N ALA A 175 1.59 4.38 6.66
CA ALA A 175 1.31 5.80 6.52
C ALA A 175 1.77 6.60 7.75
N THR A 176 2.51 7.67 7.52
CA THR A 176 2.93 8.63 8.55
C THR A 176 2.23 9.96 8.31
N ILE A 177 1.30 10.35 9.20
CA ILE A 177 0.52 11.61 9.19
C ILE A 177 0.23 12.11 7.77
N SER A 178 -0.61 11.36 7.05
CA SER A 178 -0.84 11.56 5.62
C SER A 178 -2.31 11.54 5.28
N GLU A 179 -2.65 12.10 4.13
CA GLU A 179 -3.97 11.97 3.52
C GLU A 179 -3.74 11.73 2.03
N LEU A 180 -4.24 10.59 1.54
CA LEU A 180 -4.24 10.25 0.12
C LEU A 180 -5.56 10.72 -0.50
N GLN A 181 -5.46 11.54 -1.53
CA GLN A 181 -6.56 11.87 -2.41
C GLN A 181 -6.36 11.21 -3.76
N VAL A 182 -7.43 10.64 -4.31
CA VAL A 182 -7.42 9.97 -5.61
C VAL A 182 -8.36 10.71 -6.57
N ARG A 183 -7.86 11.02 -7.76
CA ARG A 183 -8.62 11.62 -8.85
C ARG A 183 -8.40 10.84 -10.14
N PHE A 184 -9.35 10.96 -11.06
CA PHE A 184 -9.33 10.27 -12.35
C PHE A 184 -9.50 11.33 -13.44
N ASN A 185 -8.57 11.33 -14.40
CA ASN A 185 -8.52 12.14 -15.62
C ASN A 185 -8.46 13.68 -15.44
N ASP A 186 -8.95 14.23 -14.34
CA ASP A 186 -8.83 15.64 -13.97
C ASP A 186 -8.24 15.77 -12.57
N ALA A 187 -7.01 16.29 -12.49
CA ALA A 187 -6.29 16.52 -11.23
C ALA A 187 -6.89 17.66 -10.38
N THR A 188 -7.75 18.49 -10.95
CA THR A 188 -8.28 19.70 -10.32
C THR A 188 -9.68 19.53 -9.72
N ILE A 189 -10.35 18.40 -9.99
CA ILE A 189 -11.67 18.08 -9.46
C ILE A 189 -11.70 18.23 -7.92
N ASN A 190 -12.74 18.90 -7.43
CA ASN A 190 -13.00 19.13 -6.01
C ASN A 190 -14.50 18.99 -5.72
N PRO A 191 -14.92 18.11 -4.80
CA PRO A 191 -14.10 17.21 -3.98
C PRO A 191 -13.34 16.14 -4.81
N PRO A 192 -12.21 15.58 -4.31
CA PRO A 192 -11.59 14.43 -4.97
C PRO A 192 -12.57 13.25 -5.03
N HIS A 193 -12.41 12.37 -6.02
CA HIS A 193 -13.24 11.16 -6.13
C HIS A 193 -13.11 10.26 -4.91
N PHE A 194 -11.96 10.26 -4.25
CA PHE A 194 -11.75 9.59 -2.97
C PHE A 194 -10.73 10.33 -2.10
N THR A 195 -10.93 10.31 -0.78
CA THR A 195 -9.93 10.73 0.21
C THR A 195 -9.91 9.76 1.38
N THR A 196 -8.72 9.46 1.90
CA THR A 196 -8.57 8.68 3.13
C THR A 196 -8.91 9.49 4.39
N GLY A 197 -8.99 10.82 4.28
CA GLY A 197 -8.80 11.70 5.42
C GLY A 197 -7.40 11.55 6.04
N LEU A 198 -7.19 12.10 7.22
CA LEU A 198 -5.94 11.96 7.95
C LEU A 198 -5.78 10.52 8.47
N ILE A 199 -4.80 9.81 7.94
CA ILE A 199 -4.43 8.45 8.34
C ILE A 199 -2.98 8.39 8.83
N GLY A 200 -2.62 7.22 9.34
CA GLY A 200 -1.26 6.93 9.79
C GLY A 200 -1.04 7.18 11.28
N ARG A 201 0.18 7.65 11.62
CA ARG A 201 0.81 7.74 12.95
C ARG A 201 1.83 6.62 13.23
N ASP A 202 2.20 5.85 12.21
CA ASP A 202 3.46 5.11 12.27
C ASP A 202 4.66 6.06 12.07
N ASN A 203 5.87 5.50 12.15
CA ASN A 203 7.13 6.23 11.95
C ASN A 203 8.06 5.46 11.02
N SER A 204 7.53 4.66 10.09
CA SER A 204 8.34 3.72 9.30
C SER A 204 9.34 4.46 8.42
N ILE A 205 8.95 5.57 7.79
CA ILE A 205 9.86 6.41 6.99
C ILE A 205 11.02 6.94 7.86
N ALA A 206 10.69 7.56 9.01
CA ALA A 206 11.69 8.12 9.93
C ALA A 206 12.60 7.07 10.58
N ARG A 207 12.19 5.81 10.59
CA ARG A 207 12.94 4.68 11.16
C ARG A 207 13.55 3.75 10.11
N HIS A 208 13.52 4.16 8.85
CA HIS A 208 14.05 3.40 7.71
C HIS A 208 13.47 1.98 7.64
N GLY A 209 12.15 1.88 7.85
CA GLY A 209 11.36 0.67 7.64
C GLY A 209 10.72 0.66 6.27
N ILE A 210 10.09 -0.46 5.93
CA ILE A 210 9.36 -0.69 4.67
C ILE A 210 7.91 -1.15 4.91
N HIS A 211 7.49 -1.16 6.17
CA HIS A 211 6.13 -1.53 6.56
C HIS A 211 5.81 -0.94 7.95
N GLY A 212 4.53 -0.88 8.27
CA GLY A 212 3.97 -0.30 9.49
C GLY A 212 2.58 -0.86 9.73
N LEU A 213 1.61 0.02 10.01
CA LEU A 213 0.21 -0.38 10.05
C LEU A 213 -0.32 -0.54 8.63
N TYR A 214 -0.90 -1.71 8.34
CA TYR A 214 -1.52 -2.00 7.04
C TYR A 214 -2.85 -1.26 6.87
N TRP A 215 -3.11 -0.78 5.66
CA TRP A 215 -4.39 -0.18 5.27
C TRP A 215 -4.85 -0.77 3.94
N LEU A 216 -6.15 -1.01 3.80
CA LEU A 216 -6.76 -1.40 2.53
C LEU A 216 -7.96 -0.52 2.23
N PHE A 217 -7.91 0.20 1.12
CA PHE A 217 -9.01 1.01 0.60
C PHE A 217 -9.59 0.35 -0.66
N ASN A 218 -10.90 0.20 -0.69
CA ASN A 218 -11.65 -0.34 -1.83
C ASN A 218 -12.51 0.78 -2.41
N ILE A 219 -12.06 1.37 -3.49
CA ILE A 219 -12.66 2.57 -4.10
C ILE A 219 -13.56 2.12 -5.24
N ASP A 220 -14.85 2.43 -5.14
CA ASP A 220 -15.80 2.30 -6.25
C ASP A 220 -15.49 3.36 -7.31
N VAL A 221 -15.17 2.90 -8.53
CA VAL A 221 -14.82 3.77 -9.66
C VAL A 221 -16.01 3.82 -10.61
N GLN A 222 -16.59 5.00 -10.78
CA GLN A 222 -17.70 5.18 -11.71
C GLN A 222 -17.18 5.14 -13.15
N SER A 223 -17.93 4.49 -14.05
CA SER A 223 -17.63 4.44 -15.48
C SER A 223 -17.46 5.84 -16.08
N ALA A 224 -18.24 6.82 -15.61
CA ALA A 224 -18.17 8.22 -16.03
C ALA A 224 -16.83 8.93 -15.70
N TRP A 225 -16.02 8.39 -14.80
CA TRP A 225 -14.70 8.94 -14.48
C TRP A 225 -13.62 8.46 -15.46
N LEU A 226 -13.93 7.45 -16.28
CA LEU A 226 -13.03 6.83 -17.22
C LEU A 226 -13.43 7.18 -18.66
N ILE A 227 -12.45 7.21 -19.56
CA ILE A 227 -12.66 7.37 -20.99
C ILE A 227 -12.10 6.17 -21.74
N GLN A 228 -12.56 5.95 -22.97
CA GLN A 228 -11.93 4.99 -23.86
C GLN A 228 -10.54 5.53 -24.27
N GLY A 229 -9.52 4.68 -24.19
CA GLY A 229 -8.12 5.03 -24.45
C GLY A 229 -7.37 5.44 -23.17
N ASP A 230 -6.56 6.49 -23.29
CA ASP A 230 -5.65 6.97 -22.25
C ASP A 230 -6.41 7.50 -21.02
N ASN A 231 -6.11 6.94 -19.86
CA ASN A 231 -6.61 7.41 -18.57
C ASN A 231 -5.43 7.72 -17.64
N THR A 232 -5.65 8.64 -16.70
CA THR A 232 -4.70 8.96 -15.64
C THR A 232 -5.38 8.93 -14.28
N ILE A 233 -4.83 8.17 -13.34
CA ILE A 233 -5.13 8.31 -11.90
C ILE A 233 -4.10 9.23 -11.28
N TYR A 234 -4.57 10.24 -10.56
CA TYR A 234 -3.74 11.12 -9.73
C TYR A 234 -3.84 10.67 -8.28
N LEU A 235 -2.68 10.41 -7.66
CA LEU A 235 -2.54 10.07 -6.26
C LEU A 235 -1.84 11.25 -5.57
N THR A 236 -2.57 12.05 -4.79
CA THR A 236 -2.00 13.20 -4.07
C THR A 236 -1.85 12.87 -2.59
N GLN A 237 -0.63 12.96 -2.06
CA GLN A 237 -0.42 13.05 -0.62
C GLN A 237 -0.46 14.54 -0.24
N THR A 238 -1.41 14.96 0.62
CA THR A 238 -1.65 16.40 0.85
C THR A 238 -0.95 17.01 2.06
N LYS A 239 -0.34 16.20 2.95
CA LYS A 239 0.27 16.71 4.20
C LYS A 239 1.75 16.99 4.00
N SER A 240 2.15 18.26 4.11
CA SER A 240 3.53 18.67 3.79
C SER A 240 4.26 19.49 4.87
N THR A 241 3.90 19.34 6.14
CA THR A 241 4.57 20.09 7.22
C THR A 241 5.78 19.38 7.82
N SER A 242 6.16 18.20 7.29
CA SER A 242 7.27 17.39 7.81
C SER A 242 7.88 16.54 6.69
N PRO A 243 9.20 16.30 6.71
CA PRO A 243 9.86 15.43 5.73
C PRO A 243 9.36 13.99 5.78
N PHE A 244 8.82 13.57 6.92
CA PHE A 244 8.39 12.19 7.17
C PHE A 244 6.93 11.96 6.85
N HIS A 245 6.17 12.99 6.49
CA HIS A 245 4.82 12.78 6.02
C HIS A 245 4.87 12.02 4.70
N GLY A 246 4.24 10.85 4.68
CA GLY A 246 4.19 10.05 3.49
C GLY A 246 3.48 8.72 3.69
N ILE A 247 3.39 8.01 2.57
CA ILE A 247 2.70 6.74 2.44
C ILE A 247 3.68 5.75 1.82
N MET A 248 3.71 4.52 2.32
CA MET A 248 4.34 3.40 1.63
C MET A 248 3.24 2.52 1.06
N TYR A 249 3.21 2.37 -0.26
CA TYR A 249 2.30 1.44 -0.90
C TYR A 249 2.76 0.01 -0.65
N ASP A 250 1.80 -0.90 -0.57
CA ASP A 250 2.01 -2.33 -0.64
C ASP A 250 1.64 -2.82 -2.04
N TYR A 251 0.40 -2.53 -2.43
CA TYR A 251 -0.13 -3.02 -3.69
C TYR A 251 -1.28 -2.16 -4.18
N ILE A 252 -1.34 -1.92 -5.49
CA ILE A 252 -2.43 -1.21 -6.14
C ILE A 252 -2.98 -2.09 -7.25
N ARG A 253 -4.30 -2.27 -7.30
CA ARG A 253 -4.96 -3.03 -8.38
C ARG A 253 -6.18 -2.29 -8.89
N MET A 254 -6.29 -2.20 -10.22
CA MET A 254 -7.50 -1.79 -10.90
C MET A 254 -8.24 -3.00 -11.44
N GLU A 255 -9.53 -3.10 -11.13
CA GLU A 255 -10.42 -4.14 -11.59
C GLU A 255 -11.45 -3.57 -12.57
N GLY A 256 -11.67 -4.33 -13.64
CA GLY A 256 -12.77 -4.10 -14.55
C GLY A 256 -14.10 -4.58 -13.95
N PRO A 257 -15.22 -4.30 -14.61
CA PRO A 257 -16.50 -4.85 -14.19
C PRO A 257 -16.51 -6.37 -14.23
N PRO A 258 -17.25 -7.04 -13.33
CA PRO A 258 -17.45 -8.47 -13.41
C PRO A 258 -18.01 -8.84 -14.79
N GLY A 259 -17.48 -9.92 -15.39
CA GLY A 259 -18.07 -10.49 -16.59
C GLY A 259 -19.51 -10.90 -16.29
N GLN A 260 -20.42 -10.65 -17.24
CA GLN A 260 -21.75 -11.26 -17.22
C GLN A 260 -21.67 -12.76 -17.40
#